data_AF-A0A9E0LV09-F1
#
_entry.id   AF-A0A9E0LV09-F1
#
_cell.length_a   1.000
_cell.length_b   1.000
_cell.length_c   1.000
_cell.angle_alpha   90.00
_cell.angle_beta   90.00
_cell.angle_gamma   90.00
#
_symmetry.space_group_name_H-M   'P 1'
#
loop_
_entity.id
_entity.type
_entity.pdbx_description
1 polymer ?
#
loop_
_entity_poly.entity_id
_entity_poly.type
_entity_poly.pdbx_seq_one_letter_code
_entity_poly.pdbx_strand_id
1 'polypeptide(L)'
;MQPLDIQKTRFALKMRGYDPVEVENFLALVAEDLTQRLGEIDRLERDNRSLRERVAHSEERERQLHDAILRGKKVSDEMISTSQREAQLLVREAEITAERMVGQAAERAAEVESRIGELRMRRKELQLKFKSTLELFGQILEAEMEDERTAATVHTLRRSKSGA
;
A
#
# COMPACT_ATOMS: atom_id res chain seq x y z
N MET A 1 2.04 -68.11 -33.23
CA MET A 1 1.74 -69.51 -32.89
C MET A 1 1.35 -69.52 -31.42
N GLN A 2 0.10 -69.84 -31.12
CA GLN A 2 -0.40 -69.92 -29.73
C GLN A 2 0.07 -71.23 -29.09
N PRO A 3 0.14 -71.32 -27.76
CA PRO A 3 0.48 -72.58 -27.05
C PRO A 3 -0.35 -73.79 -27.52
N LEU A 4 -1.62 -73.53 -27.83
CA LEU A 4 -2.57 -74.50 -28.37
C LEU A 4 -2.20 -75.00 -29.78
N ASP A 5 -1.54 -74.16 -30.59
CA ASP A 5 -1.05 -74.54 -31.90
C ASP A 5 0.16 -75.47 -31.79
N ILE A 6 1.01 -75.26 -30.78
CA ILE A 6 2.20 -76.09 -30.51
C ILE A 6 1.78 -77.52 -30.13
N GLN A 7 0.84 -77.68 -29.20
CA GLN A 7 0.33 -79.00 -28.79
C GLN A 7 -0.38 -79.77 -29.91
N LYS A 8 -0.98 -79.06 -30.88
CA LYS A 8 -1.70 -79.69 -32.01
C LYS A 8 -0.81 -79.98 -33.22
N THR A 9 0.48 -79.64 -33.14
CA THR A 9 1.41 -79.82 -34.25
C THR A 9 1.62 -81.31 -34.51
N ARG A 10 1.43 -81.77 -35.75
CA ARG A 10 1.68 -83.15 -36.16
C ARG A 10 2.89 -83.22 -37.08
N PHE A 11 3.73 -84.23 -36.86
CA PHE A 11 4.91 -84.49 -37.69
C PHE A 11 4.74 -85.78 -38.50
N ALA A 12 5.31 -85.81 -39.71
CA ALA A 12 5.32 -87.00 -40.55
C ALA A 12 6.34 -88.03 -40.01
N LEU A 13 5.95 -89.31 -39.97
CA LEU A 13 6.85 -90.40 -39.55
C LEU A 13 7.86 -90.73 -40.65
N LYS A 14 9.13 -90.93 -40.27
CA LYS A 14 10.21 -91.40 -41.14
C LYS A 14 10.98 -92.55 -40.50
N MET A 15 11.47 -93.48 -41.31
CA MET A 15 12.33 -94.60 -40.89
C MET A 15 13.65 -94.01 -40.32
N ARG A 16 13.80 -94.01 -38.98
CA ARG A 16 14.82 -93.29 -38.15
C ARG A 16 14.44 -91.86 -37.68
N GLY A 17 13.17 -91.59 -37.36
CA GLY A 17 12.74 -90.37 -36.68
C GLY A 17 12.85 -90.43 -35.15
N TYR A 18 12.61 -89.29 -34.48
CA TYR A 18 12.47 -89.21 -33.02
C TYR A 18 11.21 -89.95 -32.53
N ASP A 19 11.21 -90.38 -31.26
CA ASP A 19 10.07 -91.03 -30.63
C ASP A 19 8.88 -90.06 -30.57
N PRO A 20 7.72 -90.39 -31.18
CA PRO A 20 6.53 -89.55 -31.16
C PRO A 20 6.06 -89.17 -29.75
N VAL A 21 6.20 -90.05 -28.76
CA VAL A 21 5.75 -89.80 -27.38
C VAL A 21 6.66 -88.77 -26.69
N GLU A 22 7.97 -88.89 -26.90
CA GLU A 22 8.95 -87.94 -26.36
C GLU A 22 8.76 -86.54 -26.97
N VAL A 23 8.48 -86.49 -28.28
CA VAL A 23 8.18 -85.24 -28.99
C VAL A 23 6.87 -84.61 -28.49
N GLU A 24 5.80 -85.38 -28.28
CA GLU A 24 4.55 -84.86 -27.70
C GLU A 24 4.74 -84.28 -26.30
N ASN A 25 5.48 -84.99 -25.43
CA ASN A 25 5.81 -84.50 -24.09
C ASN A 25 6.63 -83.20 -24.13
N PHE A 26 7.61 -83.11 -25.03
CA PHE A 26 8.40 -81.90 -25.21
C PHE A 26 7.54 -80.74 -25.73
N LEU A 27 6.66 -80.97 -26.71
CA LEU A 27 5.72 -79.96 -27.20
C LEU A 27 4.78 -79.46 -26.10
N ALA A 28 4.32 -80.34 -25.21
CA ALA A 28 3.51 -79.95 -24.06
C ALA A 28 4.28 -79.03 -23.11
N LEU A 29 5.53 -79.36 -22.79
CA LEU A 29 6.41 -78.54 -21.93
C LEU A 29 6.69 -77.17 -22.56
N VAL A 30 6.97 -77.12 -23.87
CA VAL A 30 7.20 -75.87 -24.61
C VAL A 30 5.93 -75.02 -24.65
N ALA A 31 4.76 -75.63 -24.84
CA ALA A 31 3.49 -74.91 -24.80
C ALA A 31 3.19 -74.33 -23.41
N GLU A 32 3.53 -75.04 -22.34
CA GLU A 32 3.38 -74.55 -20.97
C GLU A 32 4.31 -73.36 -20.68
N ASP A 33 5.61 -73.47 -21.00
CA ASP A 33 6.58 -72.36 -20.84
C ASP A 33 6.16 -71.13 -21.67
N LEU A 34 5.69 -71.34 -22.91
CA LEU A 34 5.18 -70.26 -23.75
C LEU A 34 3.94 -69.60 -23.13
N THR A 35 3.03 -70.37 -22.54
CA THR A 35 1.84 -69.85 -21.86
C THR A 35 2.23 -68.97 -20.68
N GLN A 36 3.18 -69.44 -19.86
CA GLN A 36 3.67 -68.69 -18.70
C GLN A 36 4.34 -67.38 -19.15
N ARG A 37 5.19 -67.42 -20.18
CA ARG A 37 5.86 -66.23 -20.73
C ARG A 37 4.87 -65.22 -21.31
N LEU A 38 3.86 -65.67 -22.04
CA LEU A 38 2.82 -64.79 -22.58
C LEU A 38 2.01 -64.11 -21.46
N GLY A 39 1.71 -64.84 -20.38
CA GLY A 39 1.06 -64.27 -19.20
C GLY A 39 1.93 -63.23 -18.48
N GLU A 40 3.24 -63.48 -18.38
CA GLU A 40 4.19 -62.52 -17.82
C GLU A 40 4.31 -61.26 -18.69
N ILE A 41 4.38 -61.41 -20.01
CA ILE A 41 4.40 -60.29 -20.96
C ILE A 41 3.16 -59.42 -20.77
N ASP A 42 1.96 -60.01 -20.78
CA ASP A 42 0.72 -59.22 -20.64
C ASP A 42 0.63 -58.52 -19.26
N ARG A 43 1.11 -59.17 -18.20
CA ARG A 43 1.23 -58.54 -16.88
C ARG A 43 2.20 -57.36 -16.91
N LEU A 44 3.41 -57.55 -17.43
CA LEU A 44 4.43 -56.51 -17.51
C LEU A 44 3.97 -55.35 -18.38
N GLU A 45 3.27 -55.61 -19.48
CA GLU A 45 2.71 -54.58 -20.33
C GLU A 45 1.63 -53.76 -19.61
N ARG A 46 0.74 -54.42 -18.84
CA ARG A 46 -0.26 -53.73 -18.01
C ARG A 46 0.40 -52.86 -16.95
N ASP A 47 1.39 -53.38 -16.25
CA ASP A 47 2.14 -52.64 -15.23
C ASP A 47 2.89 -51.45 -15.86
N ASN A 48 3.50 -51.65 -17.03
CA ASN A 48 4.22 -50.60 -17.75
C ASN A 48 3.28 -49.47 -18.20
N ARG A 49 2.09 -49.80 -18.72
CA ARG A 49 1.06 -48.80 -19.05
C ARG A 49 0.64 -47.99 -17.82
N SER A 50 0.32 -48.65 -16.72
CA SER A 50 -0.05 -47.99 -15.46
C SER A 50 1.06 -47.08 -14.93
N LEU A 51 2.32 -47.54 -14.94
CA LEU A 51 3.46 -46.73 -14.52
C LEU A 51 3.66 -45.51 -15.42
N ARG A 52 3.53 -45.65 -16.74
CA ARG A 52 3.62 -44.52 -17.67
C ARG A 52 2.54 -43.47 -17.43
N GLU A 53 1.30 -43.89 -17.19
CA GLU A 53 0.21 -42.97 -16.85
C GLU A 53 0.48 -42.21 -15.54
N ARG A 54 0.99 -42.91 -14.52
CA ARG A 54 1.36 -42.29 -13.24
C ARG A 54 2.49 -41.28 -13.39
N VAL A 55 3.50 -41.58 -14.20
CA VAL A 55 4.60 -40.66 -14.50
C VAL A 55 4.06 -39.41 -15.21
N ALA A 56 3.29 -39.60 -16.28
CA ALA A 56 2.70 -38.48 -17.03
C ALA A 56 1.84 -37.57 -16.13
N HIS A 57 1.04 -38.17 -15.23
CA HIS A 57 0.23 -37.41 -14.28
C HIS A 57 1.08 -36.65 -13.25
N SER A 58 2.16 -37.25 -12.75
CA SER A 58 3.08 -36.55 -11.84
C SER A 58 3.81 -35.40 -12.53
N GLU A 59 4.30 -35.60 -13.75
CA GLU A 59 4.94 -34.53 -14.52
C GLU A 59 3.97 -33.38 -14.82
N GLU A 60 2.70 -33.67 -15.11
CA GLU A 60 1.69 -32.64 -15.31
C GLU A 60 1.42 -31.84 -14.03
N ARG A 61 1.30 -32.51 -12.88
CA ARG A 61 1.16 -31.83 -11.59
C ARG A 61 2.38 -30.98 -11.26
N GLU A 62 3.58 -31.47 -11.55
CA GLU A 62 4.83 -30.73 -11.34
C GLU A 62 4.86 -29.45 -12.20
N ARG A 63 4.47 -29.54 -13.47
CA ARG A 63 4.31 -28.36 -14.35
C ARG A 63 3.32 -27.36 -13.78
N GLN A 64 2.15 -27.82 -13.34
CA GLN A 64 1.12 -26.94 -12.76
C GLN A 64 1.58 -26.26 -11.47
N LEU A 65 2.30 -26.98 -10.61
CA LEU A 65 2.89 -26.43 -9.38
C LEU A 65 3.97 -25.40 -9.71
N HIS A 66 4.85 -25.69 -10.66
CA HIS A 66 5.87 -24.75 -11.11
C HIS A 66 5.25 -23.46 -11.65
N ASP A 67 4.24 -23.57 -12.50
CA ASP A 67 3.50 -22.41 -13.02
C ASP A 67 2.78 -21.63 -11.92
N ALA A 68 2.20 -22.32 -10.93
CA ALA A 68 1.58 -21.67 -9.78
C ALA A 68 2.60 -20.88 -8.95
N ILE A 69 3.81 -21.43 -8.74
CA ILE A 69 4.89 -20.74 -8.04
C ILE A 69 5.34 -19.50 -8.82
N LEU A 70 5.53 -19.61 -10.13
CA LEU A 70 5.91 -18.47 -10.97
C LEU A 70 4.85 -17.37 -10.95
N ARG A 71 3.57 -17.74 -11.05
CA ARG A 71 2.45 -16.79 -10.91
C ARG A 71 2.45 -16.14 -9.52
N GLY A 72 2.65 -16.92 -8.46
CA GLY A 72 2.71 -16.42 -7.08
C GLY A 72 3.85 -15.42 -6.86
N LYS A 73 5.02 -15.68 -7.45
CA LYS A 73 6.15 -14.74 -7.45
C LYS A 73 5.80 -13.45 -8.18
N LYS A 74 5.26 -13.54 -9.39
CA LYS A 74 4.86 -12.37 -10.18
C LYS A 74 3.84 -11.49 -9.42
N VAL A 75 2.83 -12.11 -8.81
CA VAL A 75 1.83 -11.39 -8.00
C VAL A 75 2.48 -10.73 -6.78
N SER A 76 3.39 -11.42 -6.10
CA SER A 76 4.15 -10.84 -4.97
C SER A 76 4.96 -9.62 -5.40
N ASP A 77 5.68 -9.72 -6.53
CA ASP A 77 6.50 -8.63 -7.05
C ASP A 77 5.64 -7.41 -7.47
N GLU A 78 4.51 -7.66 -8.14
CA GLU A 78 3.53 -6.62 -8.50
C GLU A 78 2.93 -5.95 -7.26
N MET A 79 2.61 -6.73 -6.23
CA MET A 79 2.08 -6.22 -4.96
C MET A 79 3.11 -5.34 -4.24
N ILE A 80 4.38 -5.76 -4.19
CA ILE A 80 5.48 -4.98 -3.60
C ILE A 80 5.67 -3.67 -4.38
N SER A 81 5.72 -3.73 -5.71
CA SER A 81 5.90 -2.54 -6.56
C SER A 81 4.75 -1.55 -6.39
N THR A 82 3.51 -2.04 -6.35
CA THR A 82 2.31 -1.21 -6.13
C THR A 82 2.34 -0.56 -4.75
N SER A 83 2.60 -1.34 -3.70
CA SER A 83 2.69 -0.84 -2.32
C SER A 83 3.77 0.23 -2.17
N GLN A 84 4.93 0.06 -2.80
CA GLN A 84 6.00 1.06 -2.78
C GLN A 84 5.57 2.36 -3.47
N ARG A 85 4.86 2.27 -4.60
CA ARG A 85 4.35 3.44 -5.32
C ARG A 85 3.28 4.17 -4.51
N GLU A 86 2.34 3.43 -3.91
CA GLU A 86 1.31 4.01 -3.04
C GLU A 86 1.92 4.67 -1.81
N ALA A 87 2.92 4.04 -1.17
CA ALA A 87 3.64 4.64 -0.05
C ALA A 87 4.32 5.96 -0.44
N GLN A 88 4.97 6.02 -1.60
CA GLN A 88 5.57 7.25 -2.11
C GLN A 88 4.54 8.34 -2.39
N LEU A 89 3.37 7.98 -2.94
CA LEU A 89 2.28 8.93 -3.16
C LEU A 89 1.72 9.48 -1.84
N LEU A 90 1.51 8.61 -0.85
CA LEU A 90 1.04 8.99 0.48
C LEU A 90 1.99 9.97 1.16
N VAL A 91 3.31 9.71 1.09
CA VAL A 91 4.33 10.61 1.64
C VAL A 91 4.26 11.97 0.95
N ARG A 92 4.20 12.01 -0.38
CA ARG A 92 4.09 13.27 -1.13
C ARG A 92 2.82 14.04 -0.80
N GLU A 93 1.68 13.36 -0.66
CA GLU A 93 0.43 14.00 -0.28
C GLU A 93 0.48 14.58 1.14
N ALA A 94 1.13 13.87 2.07
CA ALA A 94 1.36 14.35 3.42
C ALA A 94 2.29 15.58 3.43
N GLU A 95 3.36 15.58 2.62
CA GLU A 95 4.28 16.72 2.46
C GLU A 95 3.54 17.95 1.94
N ILE A 96 2.77 17.82 0.84
CA ILE A 96 1.98 18.93 0.28
C ILE A 96 0.97 19.47 1.30
N THR A 97 0.32 18.57 2.05
CA THR A 97 -0.65 18.97 3.08
C THR A 97 0.04 19.71 4.22
N ALA A 98 1.21 19.24 4.66
CA ALA A 98 1.99 19.88 5.70
C ALA A 98 2.47 21.28 5.27
N GLU A 99 3.00 21.41 4.06
CA GLU A 99 3.41 22.70 3.49
C GLU A 99 2.22 23.68 3.43
N ARG A 100 1.06 23.21 2.98
CA ARG A 100 -0.17 24.03 2.96
C ARG A 100 -0.58 24.46 4.36
N MET A 101 -0.52 23.58 5.35
CA MET A 101 -0.86 23.91 6.74
C MET A 101 0.09 24.95 7.32
N VAL A 102 1.40 24.80 7.08
CA VAL A 102 2.41 25.76 7.52
C VAL A 102 2.20 27.12 6.84
N GLY A 103 1.94 27.14 5.54
CA GLY A 103 1.64 28.37 4.80
C GLY A 103 0.42 29.11 5.36
N GLN A 104 -0.68 28.38 5.62
CA GLN A 104 -1.88 28.95 6.23
C GLN A 104 -1.64 29.48 7.65
N ALA A 105 -0.81 28.80 8.44
CA ALA A 105 -0.45 29.26 9.78
C ALA A 105 0.40 30.54 9.72
N ALA A 106 1.36 30.61 8.80
CA ALA A 106 2.20 31.79 8.60
C ALA A 106 1.39 33.00 8.14
N GLU A 107 0.44 32.81 7.21
CA GLU A 107 -0.46 33.86 6.74
C GLU A 107 -1.32 34.42 7.88
N ARG A 108 -1.92 33.54 8.71
CA ARG A 108 -2.68 33.97 9.89
C ARG A 108 -1.82 34.71 10.91
N ALA A 109 -0.58 34.26 11.13
CA ALA A 109 0.34 34.93 12.04
C ALA A 109 0.66 36.35 11.53
N ALA A 110 0.93 36.51 10.23
CA ALA A 110 1.16 37.81 9.61
C ALA A 110 -0.07 38.73 9.73
N GLU A 111 -1.28 38.19 9.53
CA GLU A 111 -2.53 38.95 9.70
C GLU A 111 -2.70 39.44 11.15
N VAL A 112 -2.43 38.59 12.14
CA VAL A 112 -2.50 38.95 13.56
C VAL A 112 -1.48 40.04 13.90
N GLU A 113 -0.23 39.92 13.44
CA GLU A 113 0.79 40.94 13.66
C GLU A 113 0.42 42.29 13.02
N SER A 114 -0.14 42.27 11.81
CA SER A 114 -0.65 43.48 11.15
C SER A 114 -1.74 44.15 11.99
N ARG A 115 -2.74 43.39 12.45
CA ARG A 115 -3.81 43.89 13.33
C ARG A 115 -3.26 44.45 14.65
N ILE A 116 -2.26 43.81 15.24
CA ILE A 116 -1.59 44.32 16.45
C ILE A 116 -0.93 45.68 16.16
N GLY A 117 -0.27 45.82 15.01
CA GLY A 117 0.32 47.08 14.55
C GLY A 117 -0.72 48.20 14.42
N GLU A 118 -1.84 47.92 13.75
CA GLU A 118 -2.97 48.85 13.58
C GLU A 118 -3.55 49.29 14.93
N LEU A 119 -3.80 48.35 15.84
CA LEU A 119 -4.32 48.63 17.18
C LEU A 119 -3.35 49.49 18.00
N ARG A 120 -2.03 49.25 17.88
CA ARG A 120 -1.01 50.07 18.54
C ARG A 120 -1.00 51.51 18.00
N MET A 121 -1.15 51.69 16.70
CA MET A 121 -1.25 53.02 16.09
C MET A 121 -2.52 53.75 16.54
N ARG A 122 -3.67 53.07 16.51
CA ARG A 122 -4.94 53.62 16.97
C ARG A 122 -4.92 54.01 18.45
N ARG A 123 -4.24 53.21 19.29
CA ARG A 123 -4.00 53.55 20.71
C ARG A 123 -3.19 54.84 20.85
N LYS A 124 -2.08 54.99 20.11
CA LYS A 124 -1.25 56.21 20.14
C LYS A 124 -2.04 57.44 19.70
N GLU A 125 -2.82 57.32 18.63
CA GLU A 125 -3.67 58.40 18.14
C GLU A 125 -4.70 58.84 19.19
N LEU A 126 -5.36 57.88 19.85
CA LEU A 126 -6.30 58.17 20.91
C LEU A 126 -5.62 58.86 22.11
N GLN A 127 -4.43 58.38 22.51
CA GLN A 127 -3.66 59.00 23.59
C GLN A 127 -3.28 60.46 23.27
N LEU A 128 -2.85 60.75 22.04
CA LEU A 128 -2.52 62.11 21.61
C LEU A 128 -3.76 63.01 21.58
N LYS A 129 -4.88 62.50 21.03
CA LYS A 129 -6.17 63.21 21.04
C LYS A 129 -6.60 63.55 22.46
N PHE A 130 -6.56 62.58 23.37
CA PHE A 130 -6.96 62.78 24.75
C PHE A 130 -6.07 63.81 25.46
N LYS A 131 -4.75 63.72 25.26
CA LYS A 131 -3.79 64.71 25.80
C LYS A 131 -4.09 66.12 25.29
N SER A 132 -4.28 66.28 23.98
CA SER A 132 -4.62 67.57 23.37
C SER A 132 -5.95 68.12 23.88
N THR A 133 -6.97 67.28 24.08
CA THR A 133 -8.25 67.71 24.65
C THR A 133 -8.09 68.16 26.11
N LEU A 134 -7.30 67.46 26.93
CA LEU A 134 -7.02 67.87 28.30
C LEU A 134 -6.22 69.18 28.37
N GLU A 135 -5.23 69.36 27.50
CA GLU A 135 -4.47 70.61 27.38
C GLU A 135 -5.39 71.78 27.00
N LEU A 136 -6.31 71.58 26.05
CA LEU A 136 -7.31 72.58 25.66
C LEU A 136 -8.22 72.95 26.82
N PHE A 137 -8.77 71.97 27.55
CA PHE A 137 -9.60 72.25 28.72
C PHE A 137 -8.82 72.93 29.84
N GLY A 138 -7.55 72.57 30.05
CA GLY A 138 -6.66 73.25 30.98
C GLY A 138 -6.49 74.74 30.63
N GLN A 139 -6.22 75.05 29.36
CA GLN A 139 -6.08 76.43 28.88
C GLN A 139 -7.36 77.25 29.07
N ILE A 140 -8.53 76.66 28.81
CA ILE A 140 -9.82 77.32 29.02
C ILE A 140 -10.03 77.64 30.51
N LEU A 141 -9.76 76.67 31.40
CA LEU A 141 -9.89 76.88 32.85
C LEU A 141 -8.91 77.93 33.37
N GLU A 142 -7.66 77.93 32.91
CA GLU A 142 -6.67 78.95 33.28
C GLU A 142 -7.11 80.35 32.85
N ALA A 143 -7.65 80.49 31.63
CA ALA A 143 -8.18 81.76 31.14
C ALA A 143 -9.38 82.25 31.97
N GLU A 144 -10.34 81.37 32.29
CA GLU A 144 -11.48 81.71 33.16
C GLU A 144 -11.04 82.15 34.56
N MET A 145 -10.04 81.46 35.15
CA MET A 145 -9.49 81.83 36.45
C MET A 145 -8.72 83.16 36.44
N GLU A 146 -8.01 83.47 35.37
CA GLU A 146 -7.36 84.78 35.20
C GLU A 146 -8.39 85.90 35.08
N ASP A 147 -9.46 85.70 34.32
CA ASP A 147 -10.57 86.66 34.21
C ASP A 147 -11.23 86.91 35.57
N GLU A 148 -11.51 85.87 36.36
CA GLU A 148 -12.04 86.00 37.72
C GLU A 148 -11.09 86.76 38.67
N ARG A 149 -9.78 86.47 38.62
CA ARG A 149 -8.77 87.19 39.42
C ARG A 149 -8.69 88.67 39.03
N THR A 150 -8.79 88.96 37.74
CA THR A 150 -8.76 90.33 37.21
C THR A 150 -10.01 91.09 37.63
N ALA A 151 -11.19 90.46 37.55
CA ALA A 151 -12.45 91.01 38.04
C ALA A 151 -12.43 91.27 39.57
N ALA A 152 -11.88 90.35 40.36
CA ALA A 152 -11.72 90.51 41.80
C ALA A 152 -10.75 91.65 42.16
N THR A 153 -9.66 91.81 41.40
CA THR A 153 -8.68 92.89 41.60
C THR A 153 -9.24 94.27 41.24
N VAL A 154 -10.06 94.37 40.19
CA VAL A 154 -10.76 95.62 39.84
C VAL A 154 -11.77 96.02 40.92
N HIS A 155 -12.46 95.04 41.51
CA HIS A 155 -13.43 95.30 42.58
C HIS A 155 -12.77 95.77 43.90
N THR A 156 -11.56 95.31 44.23
CA THR A 156 -10.81 95.79 45.41
C THR A 156 -10.22 97.17 45.20
N LEU A 157 -9.74 97.49 43.99
CA LEU A 157 -9.23 98.82 43.63
C LEU A 157 -10.33 99.89 43.61
N ARG A 158 -11.55 99.54 43.16
CA ARG A 158 -12.71 100.44 43.21
C ARG A 158 -13.16 100.77 44.64
N ARG A 159 -12.90 99.88 45.61
CA ARG A 159 -13.18 100.13 47.04
C ARG A 159 -12.19 101.11 47.68
N SER A 160 -10.92 101.18 47.25
CA SER A 160 -9.96 102.12 47.85
C SER A 160 -10.06 103.55 47.31
N LYS A 161 -10.63 103.76 46.11
CA LYS A 161 -10.83 105.10 45.53
C LYS A 161 -12.12 105.82 45.96
N SER A 162 -12.93 105.24 46.85
CA SER A 162 -14.17 105.84 47.35
C SER A 162 -14.05 106.43 48.77
N GLY A 163 -12.85 106.51 49.33
CA GLY A 163 -12.60 107.03 50.68
C GLY A 163 -11.33 107.86 50.76
N ALA A 164 -11.31 109.01 50.08
CA ALA A 164 -10.43 110.14 50.33
C ALA A 164 -11.04 111.39 49.68
#